data_AF-A0A4Q4YHH2-F1
#
_entry.id   AF-A0A4Q4YHH2-F1
#
_cell.length_a   1.000
_cell.length_b   1.000
_cell.length_c   1.000
_cell.angle_alpha   90.00
_cell.angle_beta   90.00
_cell.angle_gamma   90.00
#
_symmetry.space_group_name_H-M   'P 1'
#
loop_
_entity.id
_entity.type
_entity.pdbx_description
1 polymer ?
#
loop_
_entity_poly.entity_id
_entity_poly.type
_entity_poly.pdbx_seq_one_letter_code
_entity_poly.pdbx_strand_id
1 'polypeptide(L)'
;MIPPSSFNSQSDFDADWAYHYPWGTDHNGGARMAREQVQFSNGMLTLTARKVSGQPDAVHGGKNIKINYLSGAIHAREHFNVSRGGGYDFTGEFKATTTRGTWPAFWLTAVNSWPPEIDMAEWKGSGKISFNTFNTSSQLSWKDVDYPTPDRFHSIKCEVRDINQRDVSVKFYMDGTLIDTQVGGNFFGKPMYLWKVHRVLLALLVTQSTKYEILKY
;
A
#
# COMPACT_ATOMS: atom_id res chain seq x y z
N MET A 1 -5.59 -16.12 7.14
CA MET A 1 -5.12 -15.01 8.02
C MET A 1 -3.61 -15.12 8.08
N ILE A 2 -2.90 -14.06 7.67
CA ILE A 2 -1.43 -14.11 7.56
C ILE A 2 -0.76 -14.05 8.94
N PRO A 3 0.06 -15.05 9.32
CA PRO A 3 0.68 -15.12 10.63
C PRO A 3 1.83 -14.11 10.78
N PRO A 4 2.15 -13.66 12.02
CA PRO A 4 3.33 -12.82 12.28
C PRO A 4 4.66 -13.47 11.87
N SER A 5 4.69 -14.80 11.73
CA SER A 5 5.85 -15.57 11.29
C SER A 5 6.09 -15.55 9.78
N SER A 6 5.23 -14.89 8.97
CA SER A 6 5.31 -14.93 7.50
C SER A 6 6.60 -14.34 6.89
N PHE A 7 7.51 -13.82 7.72
CA PHE A 7 8.82 -13.27 7.33
C PHE A 7 10.00 -13.97 8.04
N ASN A 8 9.77 -15.13 8.65
CA ASN A 8 10.81 -15.88 9.37
C ASN A 8 11.69 -16.71 8.43
N SER A 9 11.13 -17.19 7.31
CA SER A 9 11.84 -18.01 6.33
C SER A 9 11.25 -17.84 4.93
N GLN A 10 11.97 -18.33 3.91
CA GLN A 10 11.45 -18.29 2.54
C GLN A 10 10.17 -19.14 2.38
N SER A 11 10.07 -20.28 3.08
CA SER A 11 8.85 -21.10 3.07
C SER A 11 7.67 -20.39 3.73
N ASP A 12 7.90 -19.67 4.84
CA ASP A 12 6.83 -18.89 5.48
C ASP A 12 6.39 -17.72 4.60
N PHE A 13 7.35 -17.09 3.91
CA PHE A 13 7.03 -16.05 2.93
C PHE A 13 6.21 -16.62 1.78
N ASP A 14 6.64 -17.71 1.16
CA ASP A 14 6.00 -18.27 -0.03
C ASP A 14 4.60 -18.82 0.24
N ALA A 15 4.30 -19.20 1.50
CA ALA A 15 2.98 -19.66 1.92
C ALA A 15 1.93 -18.54 1.85
N ASP A 16 2.29 -17.32 2.22
CA ASP A 16 1.34 -16.20 2.37
C ASP A 16 1.51 -15.09 1.32
N TRP A 17 2.71 -14.96 0.75
CA TRP A 17 3.13 -13.82 -0.06
C TRP A 17 3.61 -14.22 -1.45
N ALA A 18 3.46 -13.29 -2.38
CA ALA A 18 4.09 -13.31 -3.69
C ALA A 18 4.82 -11.99 -3.95
N TYR A 19 5.87 -12.05 -4.77
CA TYR A 19 6.63 -10.87 -5.18
C TYR A 19 5.86 -10.02 -6.19
N HIS A 20 6.25 -8.75 -6.31
CA HIS A 20 5.74 -7.76 -7.25
C HIS A 20 4.28 -7.36 -7.01
N TYR A 21 3.72 -6.57 -7.93
CA TYR A 21 2.30 -6.32 -7.95
C TYR A 21 1.55 -7.52 -8.53
N PRO A 22 0.26 -7.73 -8.19
CA PRO A 22 -0.56 -8.79 -8.80
C PRO A 22 -0.60 -8.73 -10.34
N TRP A 23 -0.38 -7.56 -10.94
CA TRP A 23 -0.33 -7.33 -12.38
C TRP A 23 1.08 -7.21 -12.97
N GLY A 24 2.14 -7.44 -12.19
CA GLY A 24 3.53 -7.43 -12.67
C GLY A 24 4.43 -6.45 -11.94
N THR A 25 5.43 -5.90 -12.62
CA THR A 25 6.56 -5.21 -11.97
C THR A 25 6.46 -3.69 -11.95
N ASP A 26 5.57 -3.11 -12.76
CA ASP A 26 5.51 -1.68 -12.99
C ASP A 26 4.14 -1.10 -12.59
N HIS A 27 4.11 0.18 -12.24
CA HIS A 27 2.89 0.92 -11.90
C HIS A 27 2.99 2.36 -12.42
N ASN A 28 2.56 3.37 -11.65
CA ASN A 28 2.49 4.78 -12.01
C ASN A 28 3.73 5.58 -11.57
N GLY A 29 4.74 4.91 -10.98
CA GLY A 29 5.98 5.51 -10.48
C GLY A 29 7.21 5.20 -11.33
N GLY A 30 8.29 5.93 -11.10
CA GLY A 30 9.57 5.77 -11.81
C GLY A 30 10.43 4.60 -11.30
N ALA A 31 9.82 3.63 -10.63
CA ALA A 31 10.48 2.48 -10.02
C ALA A 31 9.89 1.16 -10.56
N ARG A 32 10.77 0.20 -10.88
CA ARG A 32 10.40 -1.16 -11.26
C ARG A 32 10.62 -2.12 -10.09
N MET A 33 9.64 -2.98 -9.82
CA MET A 33 9.70 -3.91 -8.71
C MET A 33 10.59 -5.11 -9.06
N ALA A 34 11.63 -5.34 -8.27
CA ALA A 34 12.59 -6.42 -8.45
C ALA A 34 12.65 -7.28 -7.18
N ARG A 35 12.76 -8.60 -7.34
CA ARG A 35 12.78 -9.54 -6.21
C ARG A 35 13.95 -9.26 -5.27
N GLU A 36 15.09 -8.84 -5.81
CA GLU A 36 16.32 -8.56 -5.06
C GLU A 36 16.18 -7.35 -4.13
N GLN A 37 15.13 -6.54 -4.30
CA GLN A 37 14.80 -5.41 -3.43
C GLN A 37 13.86 -5.78 -2.28
N VAL A 38 13.47 -7.06 -2.19
CA VAL A 38 12.64 -7.62 -1.13
C VAL A 38 13.50 -8.54 -0.28
N GLN A 39 13.71 -8.18 0.98
CA GLN A 39 14.46 -8.99 1.93
C GLN A 39 13.66 -9.15 3.21
N PHE A 40 13.74 -10.31 3.84
CA PHE A 40 13.17 -10.51 5.16
C PHE A 40 14.15 -11.27 6.04
N SER A 41 14.24 -10.85 7.29
CA SER A 41 15.05 -11.49 8.32
C SER A 41 14.52 -11.09 9.69
N ASN A 42 14.66 -11.97 10.68
CA ASN A 42 14.24 -11.71 12.06
C ASN A 42 12.77 -11.24 12.19
N GLY A 43 11.88 -11.80 11.35
CA GLY A 43 10.45 -11.45 11.34
C GLY A 43 10.15 -10.04 10.82
N MET A 44 11.08 -9.42 10.09
CA MET A 44 10.92 -8.09 9.51
C MET A 44 11.12 -8.13 8.00
N LEU A 45 10.18 -7.53 7.25
CA LEU A 45 10.35 -7.24 5.83
C LEU A 45 11.10 -5.92 5.65
N THR A 46 12.07 -5.91 4.75
CA THR A 46 12.76 -4.72 4.26
C THR A 46 12.56 -4.61 2.76
N LEU A 47 11.94 -3.53 2.34
CA LEU A 47 11.88 -3.13 0.94
C LEU A 47 12.90 -2.01 0.76
N THR A 48 13.80 -2.17 -0.21
CA THR A 48 14.86 -1.19 -0.49
C THR A 48 14.67 -0.64 -1.89
N ALA A 49 14.98 0.63 -2.07
CA ALA A 49 15.05 1.18 -3.41
C ALA A 49 16.44 1.67 -3.74
N ARG A 50 16.79 1.50 -5.01
CA ARG A 50 18.11 1.84 -5.52
C ARG A 50 17.97 2.55 -6.85
N LYS A 51 18.68 3.66 -7.00
CA LYS A 51 18.81 4.36 -8.28
C LYS A 51 19.54 3.45 -9.27
N VAL A 52 19.03 3.37 -10.49
CA VAL A 52 19.60 2.61 -11.60
C VAL A 52 19.50 3.42 -12.89
N SER A 53 20.19 2.95 -13.93
CA SER A 53 20.13 3.51 -15.28
C SER A 53 19.91 2.39 -16.29
N GLY A 54 19.41 2.73 -17.48
CA GLY A 54 19.27 1.79 -18.59
C GLY A 54 18.12 0.80 -18.46
N GLN A 55 17.18 1.02 -17.54
CA GLN A 55 15.95 0.23 -17.50
C GLN A 55 15.03 0.64 -18.66
N PRO A 56 14.36 -0.33 -19.31
CA PRO A 56 13.29 -0.03 -20.24
C PRO A 56 12.20 0.80 -19.58
N ASP A 57 11.60 1.73 -20.33
CA ASP A 57 10.44 2.49 -19.91
C ASP A 57 9.28 1.55 -19.53
N ALA A 58 8.51 1.93 -18.53
CA ALA A 58 7.22 1.31 -18.26
C ALA A 58 6.13 2.03 -19.05
N VAL A 59 4.98 1.38 -19.22
CA VAL A 59 3.78 2.00 -19.80
C VAL A 59 2.64 1.93 -18.79
N HIS A 60 2.07 3.08 -18.46
CA HIS A 60 0.91 3.16 -17.57
C HIS A 60 -0.03 4.28 -18.02
N GLY A 61 -1.33 3.98 -18.11
CA GLY A 61 -2.34 4.95 -18.57
C GLY A 61 -2.06 5.51 -19.97
N GLY A 62 -1.44 4.72 -20.86
CA GLY A 62 -1.05 5.13 -22.21
C GLY A 62 0.18 6.06 -22.28
N LYS A 63 0.91 6.26 -21.17
CA LYS A 63 2.11 7.11 -21.10
C LYS A 63 3.35 6.27 -20.80
N ASN A 64 4.46 6.63 -21.44
CA ASN A 64 5.77 6.09 -21.11
C ASN A 64 6.30 6.73 -19.83
N ILE A 65 6.80 5.90 -18.92
CA ILE A 65 7.39 6.31 -17.65
C ILE A 65 8.84 5.84 -17.61
N LYS A 66 9.77 6.79 -17.42
CA LYS A 66 11.18 6.47 -17.25
C LYS A 66 11.39 5.72 -15.93
N ILE A 67 12.02 4.55 -16.02
CA ILE A 67 12.42 3.77 -14.86
C ILE A 67 13.86 4.12 -14.49
N ASN A 68 14.00 4.82 -13.37
CA ASN A 68 15.29 5.26 -12.84
C ASN A 68 15.63 4.60 -11.49
N TYR A 69 14.76 3.72 -11.01
CA TYR A 69 14.88 3.06 -9.73
C TYR A 69 14.42 1.60 -9.81
N LEU A 70 15.06 0.74 -9.05
CA LEU A 70 14.49 -0.55 -8.65
C LEU A 70 13.96 -0.41 -7.23
N SER A 71 12.83 -1.04 -6.93
CA SER A 71 12.27 -1.13 -5.58
C SER A 71 11.66 -2.52 -5.35
N GLY A 72 11.12 -2.76 -4.17
CA GLY A 72 10.42 -4.00 -3.82
C GLY A 72 8.93 -3.79 -3.67
N ALA A 73 8.15 -4.82 -4.02
CA ALA A 73 6.73 -4.93 -3.71
C ALA A 73 6.39 -6.40 -3.46
N ILE A 74 5.41 -6.65 -2.60
CA ILE A 74 4.84 -7.96 -2.33
C ILE A 74 3.32 -7.84 -2.18
N HIS A 75 2.59 -8.91 -2.47
CA HIS A 75 1.14 -8.98 -2.24
C HIS A 75 0.77 -10.31 -1.58
N ALA A 76 -0.31 -10.30 -0.79
CA ALA A 76 -0.82 -11.52 -0.19
C ALA A 76 -1.42 -12.43 -1.27
N ARG A 77 -1.24 -13.74 -1.09
CA ARG A 77 -1.90 -14.76 -1.91
C ARG A 77 -3.37 -14.92 -1.55
N GLU A 78 -3.71 -14.70 -0.29
CA GLU A 78 -5.10 -14.73 0.17
C GLU A 78 -5.86 -13.50 -0.33
N HIS A 79 -7.09 -13.72 -0.79
CA HIS A 79 -8.06 -12.66 -1.04
C HIS A 79 -9.13 -12.68 0.05
N PHE A 80 -9.76 -11.54 0.28
CA PHE A 80 -10.88 -11.44 1.20
C PHE A 80 -11.98 -10.55 0.60
N ASN A 81 -13.18 -10.70 1.14
CA ASN A 81 -14.32 -9.86 0.84
C ASN A 81 -15.11 -9.60 2.14
N VAL A 82 -15.66 -8.41 2.28
CA VAL A 82 -16.49 -8.09 3.45
C VAL A 82 -17.84 -8.79 3.31
N SER A 83 -18.18 -9.59 4.32
CA SER A 83 -19.45 -10.33 4.42
C SER A 83 -20.44 -9.61 5.34
N ARG A 84 -21.74 -9.98 5.27
CA ARG A 84 -22.83 -9.35 6.03
C ARG A 84 -22.52 -9.28 7.52
N GLY A 85 -22.54 -8.07 8.08
CA GLY A 85 -22.24 -7.79 9.49
C GLY A 85 -20.79 -8.06 9.91
N GLY A 86 -19.92 -8.38 8.95
CA GLY A 86 -18.52 -8.75 9.19
C GLY A 86 -17.54 -7.62 8.85
N GLY A 87 -16.26 -8.00 8.81
CA GLY A 87 -15.17 -7.12 8.42
C GLY A 87 -13.81 -7.60 8.94
N TYR A 88 -12.78 -6.78 8.72
CA TYR A 88 -11.40 -7.15 8.97
C TYR A 88 -10.62 -6.02 9.64
N ASP A 89 -9.65 -6.42 10.46
CA ASP A 89 -8.63 -5.52 11.01
C ASP A 89 -7.30 -5.79 10.30
N PHE A 90 -6.78 -4.76 9.67
CA PHE A 90 -5.46 -4.77 9.05
C PHE A 90 -4.51 -4.00 9.94
N THR A 91 -3.43 -4.64 10.38
CA THR A 91 -2.46 -4.07 11.32
C THR A 91 -1.03 -4.31 10.86
N GLY A 92 -0.18 -3.31 11.04
CA GLY A 92 1.24 -3.44 10.78
C GLY A 92 2.05 -2.39 11.52
N GLU A 93 3.33 -2.66 11.68
CA GLU A 93 4.32 -1.75 12.24
C GLU A 93 5.23 -1.29 11.12
N PHE A 94 5.38 0.02 10.93
CA PHE A 94 6.07 0.57 9.78
C PHE A 94 7.12 1.59 10.21
N LYS A 95 8.33 1.41 9.70
CA LYS A 95 9.35 2.45 9.63
C LYS A 95 9.52 2.81 8.17
N ALA A 96 9.16 4.03 7.78
CA ALA A 96 9.11 4.43 6.38
C ALA A 96 9.69 5.83 6.18
N THR A 97 10.33 6.05 5.04
CA THR A 97 10.89 7.38 4.72
C THR A 97 9.86 8.26 4.03
N THR A 98 9.90 9.56 4.37
CA THR A 98 9.18 10.64 3.70
C THR A 98 10.15 11.55 2.93
N THR A 99 11.30 11.00 2.51
CA THR A 99 12.29 11.73 1.71
C THR A 99 11.67 12.16 0.38
N ARG A 100 12.05 13.33 -0.12
CA ARG A 100 11.49 13.83 -1.37
C ARG A 100 11.67 12.82 -2.50
N GLY A 101 10.56 12.57 -3.20
CA GLY A 101 10.52 11.63 -4.29
C GLY A 101 10.43 10.19 -3.83
N THR A 102 10.14 9.87 -2.57
CA THR A 102 9.74 8.53 -2.12
C THR A 102 8.24 8.48 -1.81
N TRP A 103 7.66 7.29 -1.92
CA TRP A 103 6.25 7.03 -1.72
C TRP A 103 5.99 5.57 -1.26
N PRO A 104 6.53 5.14 -0.11
CA PRO A 104 6.11 3.87 0.48
C PRO A 104 4.57 3.81 0.63
N ALA A 105 3.95 2.64 0.46
CA ALA A 105 2.50 2.45 0.57
C ALA A 105 2.09 1.09 1.17
N PHE A 106 1.03 1.10 1.97
CA PHE A 106 0.35 -0.06 2.56
C PHE A 106 -1.15 0.08 2.29
N TRP A 107 -1.71 -0.82 1.49
CA TRP A 107 -3.00 -0.60 0.85
C TRP A 107 -3.75 -1.89 0.54
N LEU A 108 -5.00 -1.76 0.09
CA LEU A 108 -5.89 -2.81 -0.40
C LEU A 108 -6.30 -2.42 -1.81
N THR A 109 -6.35 -3.39 -2.72
CA THR A 109 -6.84 -3.15 -4.08
C THR A 109 -7.68 -4.32 -4.55
N ALA A 110 -8.58 -4.08 -5.47
CA ALA A 110 -9.49 -5.09 -5.97
C ALA A 110 -8.82 -6.23 -6.74
N VAL A 111 -9.45 -7.40 -6.74
CA VAL A 111 -9.01 -8.54 -7.55
C VAL A 111 -9.47 -8.44 -9.00
N ASN A 112 -10.75 -8.12 -9.22
CA ASN A 112 -11.39 -8.28 -10.54
C ASN A 112 -11.72 -6.96 -11.25
N SER A 113 -11.67 -5.83 -10.55
CA SER A 113 -12.12 -4.55 -11.08
C SER A 113 -11.62 -3.41 -10.23
N TRP A 114 -11.09 -2.34 -10.80
CA TRP A 114 -10.78 -1.15 -10.01
C TRP A 114 -11.89 -0.11 -10.11
N PRO A 115 -12.41 0.45 -9.01
CA PRO A 115 -12.20 0.10 -7.58
C PRO A 115 -12.96 -1.17 -7.10
N PRO A 116 -12.70 -1.69 -5.87
CA PRO A 116 -12.26 -1.00 -4.64
C PRO A 116 -10.75 -0.75 -4.47
N GLU A 117 -10.41 0.31 -3.73
CA GLU A 117 -9.06 0.58 -3.22
C GLU A 117 -9.10 1.35 -1.89
N ILE A 118 -8.27 0.92 -0.92
CA ILE A 118 -8.11 1.54 0.40
C ILE A 118 -6.62 1.67 0.67
N ASP A 119 -6.10 2.89 0.73
CA ASP A 119 -4.74 3.14 1.15
C ASP A 119 -4.69 3.36 2.65
N MET A 120 -4.27 2.33 3.37
CA MET A 120 -4.17 2.35 4.82
C MET A 120 -3.02 3.23 5.30
N ALA A 121 -1.99 3.44 4.47
CA ALA A 121 -0.94 4.42 4.70
C ALA A 121 -0.14 4.66 3.42
N GLU A 122 0.03 5.93 3.06
CA GLU A 122 0.96 6.37 2.02
C GLU A 122 1.92 7.42 2.56
N TRP A 123 3.21 7.11 2.63
CA TRP A 123 4.22 8.04 3.11
C TRP A 123 4.68 8.96 1.99
N LYS A 124 4.36 10.24 2.10
CA LYS A 124 4.63 11.22 1.04
C LYS A 124 6.00 11.86 1.25
N GLY A 125 6.71 12.09 0.15
CA GLY A 125 7.98 12.83 0.12
C GLY A 125 7.94 14.30 0.60
N SER A 126 6.83 14.72 1.21
CA SER A 126 6.59 16.02 1.83
C SER A 126 6.68 15.99 3.36
N GLY A 127 6.94 14.83 3.98
CA GLY A 127 6.91 14.67 5.44
C GLY A 127 5.57 14.20 6.00
N LYS A 128 4.62 13.87 5.12
CA LYS A 128 3.25 13.48 5.50
C LYS A 128 2.99 12.00 5.32
N ILE A 129 1.95 11.51 5.98
CA ILE A 129 1.32 10.21 5.73
C ILE A 129 -0.14 10.45 5.34
N SER A 130 -0.60 9.77 4.30
CA SER A 130 -1.95 9.89 3.74
C SER A 130 -2.76 8.61 3.96
N PHE A 131 -4.06 8.78 4.17
CA PHE A 131 -5.04 7.72 4.36
C PHE A 131 -6.20 7.91 3.39
N ASN A 132 -6.41 6.97 2.46
CA ASN A 132 -7.34 7.17 1.34
C ASN A 132 -8.33 6.02 1.17
N THR A 133 -9.50 6.35 0.63
CA THR A 133 -10.49 5.40 0.13
C THR A 133 -10.97 5.86 -1.25
N PHE A 134 -10.75 5.05 -2.28
CA PHE A 134 -11.09 5.37 -3.67
C PHE A 134 -12.37 4.66 -4.10
N ASN A 135 -13.43 5.44 -4.30
CA ASN A 135 -14.70 4.92 -4.84
C ASN A 135 -14.74 4.97 -6.37
N THR A 136 -14.04 5.94 -6.97
CA THR A 136 -13.67 6.04 -8.39
C THR A 136 -12.36 6.86 -8.53
N SER A 137 -11.89 7.10 -9.75
CA SER A 137 -10.78 8.05 -10.01
C SER A 137 -11.09 9.51 -9.68
N SER A 138 -12.36 9.88 -9.55
CA SER A 138 -12.81 11.24 -9.23
C SER A 138 -13.56 11.35 -7.90
N GLN A 139 -13.89 10.22 -7.28
CA GLN A 139 -14.56 10.16 -6.00
C GLN A 139 -13.67 9.41 -5.00
N LEU A 140 -12.93 10.17 -4.20
CA LEU A 140 -12.10 9.65 -3.11
C LEU A 140 -12.33 10.45 -1.83
N SER A 141 -12.12 9.78 -0.70
CA SER A 141 -11.92 10.42 0.61
C SER A 141 -10.45 10.30 0.97
N TRP A 142 -9.86 11.35 1.54
CA TRP A 142 -8.46 11.33 1.95
C TRP A 142 -8.20 12.21 3.18
N LYS A 143 -7.19 11.83 3.95
CA LYS A 143 -6.68 12.61 5.07
C LYS A 143 -5.17 12.54 5.10
N ASP A 144 -4.54 13.71 5.03
CA ASP A 144 -3.12 13.86 5.33
C ASP A 144 -2.90 14.30 6.78
N VAL A 145 -1.89 13.72 7.42
CA VAL A 145 -1.32 14.19 8.69
C VAL A 145 0.20 14.20 8.59
N ASP A 146 0.86 14.96 9.47
CA ASP A 146 2.32 14.92 9.56
C ASP A 146 2.77 13.54 10.06
N TYR A 147 3.82 12.99 9.46
CA TYR A 147 4.37 11.70 9.87
C TYR A 147 5.55 11.94 10.83
N PRO A 148 5.40 11.63 12.13
CA PRO A 148 6.47 11.85 13.10
C PRO A 148 7.58 10.82 12.94
N THR A 149 8.81 11.19 13.33
CA THR A 149 9.97 10.29 13.51
C THR A 149 10.11 9.16 12.46
N PRO A 150 10.42 9.48 11.18
CA PRO A 150 10.53 8.48 10.10
C PRO A 150 11.58 7.36 10.32
N ASP A 151 12.45 7.53 11.31
CA ASP A 151 13.46 6.58 11.75
C ASP A 151 12.95 5.57 12.81
N ARG A 152 11.70 5.71 13.27
CA ARG A 152 11.05 4.84 14.26
C ARG A 152 9.91 4.04 13.65
N PHE A 153 9.53 2.97 14.35
CA PHE A 153 8.34 2.20 14.01
C PHE A 153 7.09 2.91 14.52
N HIS A 154 6.08 2.96 13.68
CA HIS A 154 4.74 3.45 13.97
C HIS A 154 3.72 2.36 13.66
N SER A 155 2.71 2.23 14.52
CA SER A 155 1.64 1.26 14.32
C SER A 155 0.59 1.85 13.38
N ILE A 156 0.21 1.12 12.34
CA ILE A 156 -0.88 1.47 11.44
C ILE A 156 -1.96 0.40 11.57
N LYS A 157 -3.20 0.83 11.81
CA LYS A 157 -4.37 -0.05 11.84
C LYS A 157 -5.47 0.51 10.94
N CYS A 158 -6.11 -0.38 10.19
CA CYS A 158 -7.32 -0.09 9.43
C CYS A 158 -8.43 -1.07 9.81
N GLU A 159 -9.60 -0.56 10.18
CA GLU A 159 -10.79 -1.36 10.40
C GLU A 159 -11.75 -1.19 9.23
N VAL A 160 -12.04 -2.27 8.53
CA VAL A 160 -13.04 -2.30 7.46
C VAL A 160 -14.25 -3.08 7.95
N ARG A 161 -15.46 -2.51 7.87
CA ARG A 161 -16.70 -3.12 8.36
C ARG A 161 -17.86 -2.92 7.40
N ASP A 162 -18.70 -3.94 7.25
CA ASP A 162 -20.02 -3.79 6.63
C ASP A 162 -20.87 -2.78 7.41
N ILE A 163 -21.54 -1.87 6.70
CA ILE A 163 -22.48 -0.91 7.31
C ILE A 163 -23.89 -0.99 6.75
N ASN A 164 -24.10 -1.55 5.55
CA ASN A 164 -25.42 -1.59 4.91
C ASN A 164 -25.55 -2.65 3.78
N GLN A 165 -24.68 -3.66 3.74
CA GLN A 165 -24.60 -4.70 2.69
C GLN A 165 -24.35 -4.15 1.27
N ARG A 166 -23.75 -2.95 1.19
CA ARG A 166 -23.37 -2.28 -0.06
C ARG A 166 -22.03 -1.57 0.11
N ASP A 167 -21.94 -0.72 1.11
CA ASP A 167 -20.80 0.10 1.44
C ASP A 167 -20.08 -0.48 2.67
N VAL A 168 -18.85 -0.03 2.88
CA VAL A 168 -18.06 -0.37 4.06
C VAL A 168 -17.58 0.90 4.77
N SER A 169 -17.59 0.89 6.10
CA SER A 169 -16.85 1.87 6.90
C SER A 169 -15.38 1.50 6.90
N VAL A 170 -14.52 2.50 6.77
CA VAL A 170 -13.06 2.37 6.81
C VAL A 170 -12.52 3.32 7.87
N LYS A 171 -11.98 2.79 8.97
CA LYS A 171 -11.38 3.60 10.04
C LYS A 171 -9.88 3.45 10.03
N PHE A 172 -9.16 4.56 10.00
CA PHE A 172 -7.70 4.59 9.96
C PHE A 172 -7.15 5.03 11.31
N TYR A 173 -6.14 4.31 11.80
CA TYR A 173 -5.47 4.59 13.05
C TYR A 173 -3.95 4.62 12.85
N MET A 174 -3.29 5.56 13.53
CA MET A 174 -1.84 5.63 13.66
C MET A 174 -1.49 5.75 15.15
N ASP A 175 -0.61 4.88 15.64
CA ASP A 175 -0.19 4.86 17.06
C ASP A 175 -1.37 4.78 18.04
N GLY A 176 -2.34 3.94 17.70
CA GLY A 176 -3.57 3.74 18.48
C GLY A 176 -4.58 4.90 18.40
N THR A 177 -4.25 6.00 17.73
CA THR A 177 -5.13 7.17 17.58
C THR A 177 -5.93 7.08 16.30
N LEU A 178 -7.26 7.25 16.39
CA LEU A 178 -8.14 7.35 15.22
C LEU A 178 -7.81 8.65 14.44
N ILE A 179 -7.40 8.49 13.19
CA ILE A 179 -7.06 9.60 12.30
C ILE A 179 -8.27 10.06 11.50
N ASP A 180 -9.02 9.11 10.92
CA ASP A 180 -10.17 9.40 10.08
C ASP A 180 -11.13 8.21 9.97
N THR A 181 -12.38 8.50 9.59
CA THR A 181 -13.38 7.49 9.21
C THR A 181 -13.94 7.85 7.84
N GLN A 182 -13.76 6.96 6.87
CA GLN A 182 -14.17 7.11 5.48
C GLN A 182 -15.15 6.00 5.06
N VAL A 183 -15.72 6.14 3.87
CA VAL A 183 -16.68 5.17 3.32
C VAL A 183 -16.19 4.65 1.97
N GLY A 184 -16.05 3.32 1.89
CA GLY A 184 -15.85 2.58 0.65
C GLY A 184 -17.20 2.23 0.03
N GLY A 185 -17.61 3.01 -0.97
CA GLY A 185 -18.89 2.88 -1.67
C GLY A 185 -18.92 1.67 -2.60
N ASN A 186 -19.94 0.81 -2.45
CA ASN A 186 -20.07 -0.45 -3.19
C ASN A 186 -18.90 -1.44 -2.99
N PHE A 187 -18.27 -1.47 -1.82
CA PHE A 187 -17.15 -2.41 -1.54
C PHE A 187 -17.64 -3.75 -0.97
N PHE A 188 -18.88 -3.83 -0.48
CA PHE A 188 -19.44 -5.04 0.09
C PHE A 188 -19.40 -6.20 -0.91
N GLY A 189 -18.96 -7.38 -0.46
CA GLY A 189 -18.85 -8.58 -1.28
C GLY A 189 -17.78 -8.54 -2.38
N LYS A 190 -17.10 -7.40 -2.61
CA LYS A 190 -16.05 -7.30 -3.63
C LYS A 190 -14.72 -7.88 -3.11
N PRO A 191 -14.07 -8.77 -3.86
CA PRO A 191 -12.79 -9.35 -3.46
C PRO A 191 -11.66 -8.33 -3.59
N MET A 192 -10.80 -8.26 -2.57
CA MET A 192 -9.61 -7.41 -2.51
C MET A 192 -8.35 -8.23 -2.18
N TYR A 193 -7.23 -7.81 -2.78
CA TYR A 193 -5.88 -8.14 -2.36
C TYR A 193 -5.52 -7.38 -1.08
N LEU A 194 -4.79 -8.05 -0.20
CA LEU A 194 -4.11 -7.43 0.92
C LEU A 194 -2.63 -7.23 0.58
N TRP A 195 -2.13 -6.00 0.73
CA TRP A 195 -0.71 -5.72 0.83
C TRP A 195 -0.48 -5.53 2.31
N LYS A 196 0.16 -6.44 3.05
CA LYS A 196 0.38 -6.29 4.51
C LYS A 196 1.74 -6.75 4.92
N VAL A 197 2.21 -6.29 6.07
CA VAL A 197 3.27 -6.94 6.83
C VAL A 197 3.16 -6.52 8.31
N HIS A 198 3.49 -7.43 9.21
CA HIS A 198 3.87 -7.12 10.59
C HIS A 198 5.37 -6.78 10.62
N ARG A 199 5.75 -5.56 11.02
CA ARG A 199 7.11 -4.98 10.98
C ARG A 199 7.74 -4.87 9.58
N VAL A 200 7.50 -3.74 8.90
CA VAL A 200 8.19 -3.35 7.66
C VAL A 200 9.11 -2.18 7.89
N LEU A 201 10.33 -2.29 7.38
CA LEU A 201 11.04 -1.14 6.86
C LEU A 201 10.59 -0.93 5.41
N LEU A 202 9.62 -0.04 5.22
CA LEU A 202 9.02 0.19 3.90
C LEU A 202 9.78 1.33 3.21
N ALA A 203 10.66 0.97 2.27
CA ALA A 203 10.99 1.84 1.14
C ALA A 203 10.32 1.19 -0.08
N LEU A 204 9.35 1.75 -0.80
CA LEU A 204 9.33 3.07 -1.42
C LEU A 204 8.63 2.95 -2.79
N LEU A 205 7.99 4.02 -3.26
CA LEU A 205 7.71 4.31 -4.68
C LEU A 205 8.42 5.63 -5.02
N VAL A 206 9.41 5.65 -5.93
CA VAL A 206 10.15 6.89 -6.23
C VAL A 206 9.48 7.62 -7.36
N THR A 207 8.91 8.79 -7.09
CA THR A 207 8.47 9.71 -8.14
C THR A 207 9.59 10.70 -8.43
N GLN A 208 10.19 10.60 -9.62
CA GLN A 208 10.74 11.78 -10.24
C GLN A 208 9.56 12.64 -10.70
N SER A 209 9.53 13.86 -10.21
CA SER A 209 8.53 14.87 -10.49
C SER A 209 8.24 14.99 -11.99
N THR A 210 6.99 14.76 -12.36
CA THR A 210 6.31 15.64 -13.30
C THR A 210 5.00 16.02 -12.62
N LYS A 211 4.71 17.33 -12.57
CA LYS A 211 3.58 17.95 -11.87
C LYS A 211 2.31 17.11 -11.97
N TYR A 212 1.78 16.69 -10.83
CA TYR A 212 0.35 16.63 -10.65
C TYR A 212 0.05 17.57 -9.49
N GLU A 213 -0.47 18.74 -9.82
CA GLU A 213 -1.55 19.28 -9.01
C GLU A 213 -2.51 18.12 -8.77
N ILE A 214 -2.91 17.89 -7.53
CA ILE A 214 -4.22 17.29 -7.28
C ILE A 214 -5.16 18.18 -8.07
N LEU A 215 -5.56 17.74 -9.27
CA LEU A 215 -6.42 18.50 -10.13
C LEU A 215 -7.71 18.70 -9.32
N LYS A 216 -7.84 19.91 -8.80
CA LYS A 216 -9.13 20.46 -8.41
C LYS A 216 -9.96 20.48 -9.69
N TYR A 217 -10.88 19.54 -9.81
CA TYR A 217 -12.14 19.75 -10.51
C TYR A 217 -13.23 19.11 -9.65
#